data_AF-A0AAW2D4X9-F1
#
_entry.id   AF-A0AAW2D4X9-F1
#
_cell.length_a   1.000
_cell.length_b   1.000
_cell.length_c   1.000
_cell.angle_alpha   90.00
_cell.angle_beta   90.00
_cell.angle_gamma   90.00
#
_symmetry.space_group_name_H-M   'P 1'
#
loop_
_entity.id
_entity.type
_entity.pdbx_description
1 polymer ?
#
loop_
_entity_poly.entity_id
_entity_poly.type
_entity_poly.pdbx_seq_one_letter_code
_entity_poly.pdbx_strand_id
1 'polypeptide(L)'
;MDLTAPSIESFLSDLKPHFVVHDFTHWLPSLTHCLGIKSIYRCSISPATVGYLLSPERKINEKPLTEADFKAPPPSFPPSSIKLFPHEVRQVTSETLKQFGRDISFIERQMISFSDSDAISFKSCKEMEGPYYDYVEDNSKSQ
;
A
#
# COMPACT_ATOMS: atom_id res chain seq x y z
N MET A 1 13.04 -2.37 -6.85
CA MET A 1 13.65 -1.67 -7.99
C MET A 1 14.52 -0.50 -7.51
N ASP A 2 15.15 -0.61 -6.34
CA ASP A 2 15.65 0.60 -5.65
C ASP A 2 16.90 1.18 -6.32
N LEU A 3 17.72 0.30 -6.91
CA LEU A 3 18.91 0.70 -7.65
C LEU A 3 18.62 1.40 -8.98
N THR A 4 17.35 1.44 -9.43
CA THR A 4 16.99 2.18 -10.65
C THR A 4 16.69 3.65 -10.38
N ALA A 5 16.66 4.10 -9.11
CA ALA A 5 16.31 5.48 -8.75
C ALA A 5 17.12 6.54 -9.50
N PRO A 6 18.47 6.46 -9.63
CA PRO A 6 19.24 7.48 -10.33
C PRO A 6 18.88 7.57 -11.83
N SER A 7 18.64 6.42 -12.47
CA SER A 7 18.24 6.38 -13.88
C SER A 7 16.84 6.96 -14.08
N ILE A 8 15.90 6.63 -13.19
CA ILE A 8 14.52 7.15 -13.26
C ILE A 8 14.51 8.66 -12.99
N GLU A 9 15.28 9.16 -12.03
CA GLU A 9 15.43 10.60 -11.77
C GLU A 9 15.92 11.36 -13.01
N SER A 10 16.93 10.82 -13.69
CA SER A 10 17.43 11.39 -14.94
C SER A 10 16.32 11.48 -15.99
N PHE A 11 15.58 10.38 -16.22
CA PHE A 11 14.48 10.38 -17.19
C PHE A 11 13.35 11.36 -16.82
N LEU A 12 12.98 11.44 -15.54
CA LEU A 12 11.91 12.34 -15.09
C LEU A 12 12.31 13.81 -15.21
N SER A 13 13.58 14.13 -14.95
CA SER A 13 14.13 15.49 -15.09
C SER A 13 14.12 15.95 -16.55
N ASP A 14 14.38 15.03 -17.49
CA ASP A 14 14.39 15.31 -18.92
C ASP A 14 12.97 15.38 -19.51
N LEU A 15 12.13 14.39 -19.21
CA LEU A 15 10.78 14.26 -19.78
C LEU A 15 9.77 15.24 -19.16
N LYS A 16 9.94 15.60 -17.87
CA LYS A 16 9.05 16.49 -17.11
C LYS A 16 7.56 16.16 -17.26
N PRO A 17 7.14 14.91 -16.99
CA PRO A 17 5.74 14.54 -17.08
C PRO A 17 4.89 15.27 -16.03
N HIS A 18 3.59 15.39 -16.26
CA HIS A 18 2.64 15.93 -15.28
C HIS A 18 2.44 14.98 -14.09
N PHE A 19 2.47 13.67 -14.34
CA PHE A 19 2.35 12.65 -13.31
C PHE A 19 3.06 11.35 -13.71
N VAL A 20 3.35 10.52 -12.71
CA VAL A 20 3.89 9.16 -12.87
C VAL A 20 2.95 8.17 -12.21
N VAL A 21 2.63 7.09 -12.92
CA VAL A 21 1.89 5.96 -12.36
C VAL A 21 2.90 4.87 -11.98
N HIS A 22 2.85 4.40 -10.74
CA HIS A 22 3.83 3.44 -10.23
C HIS A 22 3.20 2.39 -9.32
N ASP A 23 3.94 1.31 -9.06
CA ASP A 23 3.58 0.28 -8.10
C ASP A 23 4.17 0.60 -6.71
N PHE A 24 4.49 -0.41 -5.90
CA PHE A 24 5.02 -0.28 -4.54
C PHE A 24 6.49 0.17 -4.47
N THR A 25 6.93 0.89 -5.49
CA THR A 25 8.22 1.58 -5.55
C THR A 25 8.22 2.78 -4.60
N HIS A 26 8.35 2.49 -3.30
CA HIS A 26 8.23 3.44 -2.19
C HIS A 26 9.07 4.71 -2.26
N TRP A 27 10.23 4.70 -2.92
CA TRP A 27 11.09 5.88 -3.04
C TRP A 27 10.62 6.85 -4.14
N LEU A 28 9.75 6.40 -5.05
CA LEU A 28 9.37 7.17 -6.24
C LEU A 28 8.45 8.37 -5.94
N PRO A 29 7.43 8.27 -5.06
CA PRO A 29 6.63 9.44 -4.68
C PRO A 29 7.48 10.60 -4.16
N SER A 30 8.38 10.33 -3.20
CA SER A 30 9.29 11.33 -2.65
C SER A 30 10.17 11.97 -3.73
N LEU A 31 10.74 11.15 -4.63
CA LEU A 31 11.51 11.64 -5.76
C LEU A 31 10.68 12.55 -6.69
N THR A 32 9.46 12.13 -7.04
CA THR A 32 8.58 12.92 -7.92
C THR A 32 8.18 14.24 -7.29
N HIS A 33 7.94 14.29 -5.98
CA HIS A 33 7.63 15.52 -5.25
C HIS A 33 8.78 16.53 -5.29
N CYS A 34 10.03 16.07 -5.12
CA CYS A 34 11.23 16.91 -5.28
C CYS A 34 11.32 17.55 -6.67
N LEU A 35 10.78 16.90 -7.70
CA LEU A 35 10.76 17.38 -9.08
C LEU A 35 9.47 18.14 -9.45
N GLY A 36 8.52 18.31 -8.51
CA GLY A 36 7.23 18.96 -8.77
C GLY A 36 6.27 18.12 -9.63
N ILE A 37 6.48 16.81 -9.69
CA ILE A 37 5.69 15.84 -10.48
C ILE A 37 4.70 15.12 -9.56
N LYS A 38 3.48 14.88 -10.02
CA LYS A 38 2.47 14.13 -9.25
C LYS A 38 2.71 12.62 -9.31
N SER A 39 2.50 11.93 -8.20
CA SER A 39 2.62 10.47 -8.12
C SER A 39 1.23 9.82 -7.98
N ILE A 40 0.99 8.77 -8.76
CA ILE A 40 -0.22 7.95 -8.69
C ILE A 40 0.18 6.52 -8.38
N TYR A 41 -0.12 6.07 -7.16
CA TYR A 41 0.11 4.69 -6.77
C TYR A 41 -0.98 3.79 -7.38
N ARG A 42 -0.56 2.88 -8.26
CA ARG A 42 -1.38 1.81 -8.83
C ARG A 42 -1.28 0.57 -7.96
N CYS A 43 -2.25 0.41 -7.06
CA CYS A 43 -2.35 -0.79 -6.25
C CYS A 43 -2.83 -1.97 -7.10
N SER A 44 -2.00 -3.00 -7.22
CA SER A 44 -2.36 -4.28 -7.83
C SER A 44 -3.18 -5.17 -6.91
N ILE A 45 -3.21 -4.85 -5.61
CA ILE A 45 -3.94 -5.57 -4.56
C ILE A 45 -5.35 -4.99 -4.46
N SER A 46 -6.34 -5.83 -4.19
CA SER A 46 -7.73 -5.38 -4.04
C SER A 46 -7.88 -4.42 -2.83
N PRO A 47 -8.75 -3.39 -2.90
CA PRO A 47 -9.04 -2.52 -1.77
C PRO A 47 -9.54 -3.28 -0.53
N ALA A 48 -10.27 -4.40 -0.70
CA ALA A 48 -10.67 -5.26 0.43
C ALA A 48 -9.45 -5.83 1.16
N THR A 49 -8.48 -6.34 0.40
CA THR A 49 -7.24 -6.90 0.97
C THR A 49 -6.38 -5.80 1.61
N VAL A 50 -6.26 -4.65 0.95
CA VAL A 50 -5.57 -3.48 1.49
C VAL A 50 -6.21 -3.03 2.81
N GLY A 51 -7.53 -2.84 2.86
CA GLY A 51 -8.21 -2.46 4.09
C GLY A 51 -8.06 -3.49 5.21
N TYR A 52 -8.03 -4.78 4.87
CA TYR A 52 -7.89 -5.85 5.86
C TYR A 52 -6.48 -5.90 6.48
N LEU A 53 -5.45 -5.70 5.66
CA LEU A 53 -4.05 -5.86 6.04
C LEU A 53 -3.38 -4.56 6.48
N LEU A 54 -3.69 -3.45 5.81
CA LEU A 54 -3.00 -2.15 5.94
C LEU A 54 -3.80 -1.12 6.74
N SER A 55 -4.90 -1.51 7.39
CA SER A 55 -5.65 -0.58 8.24
C SER A 55 -4.75 0.01 9.35
N PRO A 56 -4.83 1.32 9.63
CA PRO A 56 -4.15 1.95 10.76
C PRO A 56 -4.47 1.28 12.11
N GLU A 57 -5.65 0.66 12.26
CA GLU A 57 -6.04 -0.10 13.46
C GLU A 57 -5.12 -1.30 13.75
N ARG A 58 -4.36 -1.76 12.75
CA ARG A 58 -3.34 -2.81 12.93
C ARG A 58 -2.13 -2.33 13.70
N LYS A 59 -1.92 -1.01 13.84
CA LYS A 59 -0.80 -0.40 14.57
C LYS A 59 0.56 -0.94 14.11
N ILE A 60 0.71 -1.06 12.79
CA ILE A 60 1.87 -1.67 12.10
C ILE A 60 3.20 -1.06 12.58
N ASN A 61 3.20 0.25 12.85
CA ASN A 61 4.39 0.98 13.30
C ASN A 61 4.63 0.95 14.82
N GLU A 62 3.66 0.48 15.62
CA GLU A 62 3.75 0.46 17.09
C GLU A 62 4.13 -0.93 17.64
N LYS A 63 3.85 -1.99 16.89
CA LYS A 63 4.09 -3.37 17.32
C LYS A 63 4.43 -4.28 16.14
N PRO A 64 5.22 -5.35 16.38
CA PRO A 64 5.40 -6.39 15.38
C PRO A 64 4.05 -7.08 15.10
N LEU A 65 3.72 -7.24 13.82
CA LEU A 65 2.53 -7.96 13.39
C LEU A 65 2.71 -9.46 13.59
N THR A 66 1.66 -10.13 14.02
CA THR A 66 1.62 -11.56 14.27
C THR A 66 0.48 -12.21 13.49
N GLU A 67 0.51 -13.54 13.39
CA GLU A 67 -0.61 -14.30 12.80
C GLU A 67 -1.95 -13.98 13.49
N ALA A 68 -1.95 -13.71 14.80
CA ALA A 68 -3.17 -13.38 15.54
C ALA A 68 -3.82 -12.09 15.04
N ASP A 69 -3.01 -11.13 14.58
CA ASP A 69 -3.52 -9.86 14.05
C ASP A 69 -4.32 -10.10 12.77
N PHE A 70 -3.94 -11.05 11.92
CA PHE A 70 -4.61 -11.28 10.63
C PHE A 70 -5.75 -12.30 10.68
N LYS A 71 -6.04 -12.93 11.82
CA LYS A 71 -7.13 -13.92 11.95
C LYS A 71 -8.53 -13.32 11.76
N ALA A 72 -8.69 -12.04 12.11
CA ALA A 72 -9.96 -11.34 12.02
C ALA A 72 -9.76 -9.99 11.32
N PRO A 73 -10.80 -9.47 10.63
CA PRO A 73 -10.75 -8.13 10.07
C PRO A 73 -10.58 -7.06 11.17
N PRO A 74 -10.07 -5.87 10.83
CA PRO A 74 -10.11 -4.72 11.73
C PRO A 74 -11.55 -4.42 12.22
N PRO A 75 -11.71 -3.89 13.45
CA PRO A 75 -13.03 -3.57 14.00
C PRO A 75 -13.90 -2.68 13.11
N SER A 76 -13.31 -1.68 12.43
CA SER A 76 -14.06 -0.79 11.54
C SER A 76 -14.18 -1.27 10.09
N PHE A 77 -13.66 -2.46 9.78
CA PHE A 77 -13.68 -3.03 8.44
C PHE A 77 -15.12 -3.30 7.96
N PRO A 78 -15.42 -3.12 6.65
CA PRO A 78 -16.76 -3.34 6.12
C PRO A 78 -17.27 -4.77 6.39
N PRO A 79 -18.59 -4.96 6.57
CA PRO A 79 -19.17 -6.28 6.72
C PRO A 79 -18.73 -7.22 5.59
N SER A 80 -18.06 -8.31 5.95
CA SER A 80 -17.52 -9.26 4.98
C SER A 80 -17.61 -10.69 5.49
N SER A 81 -17.54 -11.65 4.56
CA SER A 81 -17.43 -13.09 4.89
C SER A 81 -15.98 -13.59 4.84
N ILE A 82 -15.00 -12.67 4.84
CA ILE A 82 -13.57 -13.01 4.77
C ILE A 82 -13.17 -13.73 6.04
N LYS A 83 -12.69 -14.97 5.88
CA LYS A 83 -12.17 -15.81 6.96
C LYS A 83 -10.93 -16.50 6.46
N LEU A 84 -9.77 -16.06 6.95
CA LEU A 84 -8.50 -16.67 6.60
C LEU A 84 -8.28 -17.95 7.40
N PHE A 85 -7.98 -19.05 6.71
CA PHE A 85 -7.54 -20.28 7.34
C PHE A 85 -6.14 -20.12 7.94
N PRO A 86 -5.74 -20.95 8.93
CA PRO A 86 -4.45 -20.82 9.57
C PRO A 86 -3.24 -20.81 8.61
N HIS A 87 -3.30 -21.57 7.52
CA HIS A 87 -2.23 -21.59 6.52
C HIS A 87 -2.18 -20.31 5.67
N GLU A 88 -3.34 -19.71 5.36
CA GLU A 88 -3.45 -18.43 4.66
C GLU A 88 -2.94 -17.30 5.55
N VAL A 89 -3.31 -17.28 6.83
CA VAL A 89 -2.82 -16.32 7.83
C VAL A 89 -1.29 -16.37 7.92
N ARG A 90 -0.71 -17.56 8.02
CA ARG A 90 0.76 -17.74 8.05
C ARG A 90 1.41 -17.22 6.78
N GLN A 91 0.85 -17.53 5.61
CA GLN A 91 1.36 -17.05 4.34
C GLN A 91 1.29 -15.51 4.24
N VAL A 92 0.14 -14.92 4.56
CA VAL A 92 -0.06 -13.46 4.55
C VAL A 92 0.90 -12.77 5.51
N THR A 93 1.06 -13.30 6.73
CA THR A 93 1.98 -12.74 7.72
C THR A 93 3.43 -12.79 7.20
N SER A 94 3.83 -13.93 6.64
CA SER A 94 5.16 -14.12 6.07
C SER A 94 5.44 -13.16 4.91
N GLU A 95 4.51 -13.00 3.97
CA GLU A 95 4.70 -12.10 2.82
C GLU A 95 4.68 -10.63 3.25
N THR A 96 3.83 -10.27 4.21
CA THR A 96 3.73 -8.90 4.75
C THR A 96 5.02 -8.46 5.43
N LEU A 97 5.62 -9.34 6.24
CA LEU A 97 6.86 -9.08 6.99
C LEU A 97 8.13 -9.32 6.18
N LYS A 98 8.01 -9.84 4.94
CA LYS A 98 9.15 -10.13 4.09
C LYS A 98 9.97 -8.89 3.82
N GLN A 99 11.26 -8.94 4.12
CA GLN A 99 12.18 -7.82 3.92
C GLN A 99 12.69 -7.75 2.48
N PHE A 100 12.90 -6.52 2.02
CA PHE A 100 13.42 -6.20 0.70
C PHE A 100 14.51 -5.13 0.80
N GLY A 101 15.72 -5.43 0.33
CA GLY A 101 16.81 -4.44 0.29
C GLY A 101 17.25 -4.00 1.69
N ARG A 102 17.21 -2.69 1.96
CA ARG A 102 17.66 -2.05 3.21
C ARG A 102 16.67 -2.24 4.37
N ASP A 103 16.39 -3.49 4.73
CA ASP A 103 15.57 -3.88 5.89
C ASP A 103 14.12 -3.36 5.92
N ILE A 104 13.61 -2.83 4.80
CA ILE A 104 12.23 -2.40 4.67
C ILE A 104 11.35 -3.57 4.22
N SER A 105 10.32 -3.85 4.99
CA SER A 105 9.35 -4.91 4.72
C SER A 105 8.43 -4.58 3.54
N PHE A 106 7.76 -5.61 3.01
CA PHE A 106 6.74 -5.43 1.98
C PHE A 106 5.66 -4.44 2.40
N ILE A 107 5.19 -4.57 3.65
CA ILE A 107 4.15 -3.71 4.18
C ILE A 107 4.58 -2.26 4.33
N GLU A 108 5.80 -2.00 4.79
CA GLU A 108 6.32 -0.64 4.89
C GLU A 108 6.45 0.01 3.51
N ARG A 109 6.91 -0.73 2.50
CA ARG A 109 6.96 -0.22 1.11
C ARG A 109 5.58 0.17 0.59
N GLN A 110 4.57 -0.67 0.87
CA GLN A 110 3.19 -0.37 0.53
C GLN A 110 2.73 0.89 1.24
N MET A 111 2.88 0.97 2.56
CA MET A 111 2.44 2.12 3.36
C MET A 111 3.07 3.43 2.91
N ILE A 112 4.38 3.47 2.68
CA ILE A 112 5.07 4.68 2.18
C ILE A 112 4.54 5.06 0.79
N SER A 113 4.37 4.07 -0.11
CA SER A 113 3.82 4.35 -1.44
C SER A 113 2.38 4.87 -1.37
N PHE A 114 1.58 4.38 -0.41
CA PHE A 114 0.22 4.83 -0.17
C PHE A 114 0.18 6.26 0.38
N SER A 115 0.97 6.56 1.41
CA SER A 115 0.95 7.84 2.13
C SER A 115 1.54 8.99 1.32
N ASP A 116 2.60 8.72 0.56
CA ASP A 116 3.37 9.78 -0.10
C ASP A 116 2.87 10.06 -1.53
N SER A 117 1.90 9.28 -2.02
CA SER A 117 1.33 9.47 -3.36
C SER A 117 0.21 10.51 -3.37
N ASP A 118 0.13 11.29 -4.45
CA ASP A 118 -0.95 12.28 -4.63
C ASP A 118 -2.31 11.64 -4.93
N ALA A 119 -2.32 10.42 -5.47
CA ALA A 119 -3.53 9.64 -5.70
C ALA A 119 -3.26 8.14 -5.67
N ILE A 120 -4.32 7.37 -5.38
CA ILE A 120 -4.29 5.91 -5.41
C ILE A 120 -5.29 5.43 -6.45
N SER A 121 -4.88 4.45 -7.25
CA SER A 121 -5.73 3.78 -8.22
C SER A 121 -5.72 2.27 -7.99
N PHE A 122 -6.90 1.68 -8.06
CA PHE A 122 -7.11 0.24 -7.94
C PHE A 122 -7.67 -0.31 -9.25
N LYS A 123 -7.33 -1.55 -9.58
CA LYS A 123 -7.97 -2.28 -10.68
C LYS A 123 -9.26 -2.95 -10.18
N SER A 124 -10.27 -2.15 -9.86
CA SER A 124 -11.59 -2.61 -9.40
C SER A 124 -12.69 -1.60 -9.77
N CYS A 125 -13.92 -1.83 -9.32
CA CYS A 125 -15.06 -0.93 -9.52
C CYS A 125 -15.93 -0.84 -8.26
N LYS A 126 -16.71 0.22 -8.14
CA LYS A 126 -17.54 0.49 -6.95
C LYS A 126 -18.64 -0.55 -6.74
N GLU A 127 -19.16 -1.12 -7.82
CA GLU A 127 -20.20 -2.15 -7.78
C GLU A 127 -19.71 -3.42 -7.08
N MET A 128 -18.41 -3.75 -7.22
CA MET A 128 -17.82 -4.95 -6.63
C MET A 128 -17.19 -4.68 -5.26
N GLU A 129 -16.47 -3.57 -5.11
CA GLU A 129 -15.66 -3.31 -3.91
C GLU A 129 -15.89 -1.94 -3.27
N GLY A 130 -17.00 -1.26 -3.60
CA GLY A 130 -17.35 0.08 -3.11
C GLY A 130 -17.16 0.29 -1.60
N PRO A 131 -17.72 -0.56 -0.72
CA PRO A 131 -17.55 -0.42 0.72
C PRO A 131 -16.08 -0.45 1.18
N TYR A 132 -15.23 -1.21 0.47
CA TYR A 132 -13.80 -1.29 0.79
C TYR A 132 -13.03 -0.09 0.25
N TYR A 133 -13.47 0.51 -0.86
CA TYR A 133 -12.93 1.80 -1.32
C TYR A 133 -13.16 2.89 -0.29
N ASP A 134 -14.41 3.06 0.15
CA ASP A 134 -14.79 4.09 1.12
C ASP A 134 -13.98 3.90 2.43
N TYR A 135 -13.86 2.65 2.88
CA TYR A 135 -13.04 2.31 4.04
C TYR A 135 -11.54 2.63 3.88
N VAL A 136 -10.93 2.32 2.74
CA VAL A 136 -9.51 2.65 2.49
C VAL A 136 -9.33 4.17 2.39
N GLU A 137 -10.27 4.87 1.77
CA GLU A 137 -10.25 6.33 1.66
C GLU A 137 -10.32 7.01 3.04
N ASP A 138 -11.25 6.58 3.91
CA ASP A 138 -11.40 7.13 5.26
C ASP A 138 -10.15 6.91 6.13
N ASN A 139 -9.52 5.74 5.98
CA ASN A 139 -8.27 5.42 6.66
C ASN A 139 -7.09 6.24 6.14
N SER A 140 -7.07 6.59 4.85
CA SER A 140 -6.02 7.45 4.26
C SER A 140 -6.12 8.91 4.69
N LYS A 141 -7.32 9.41 5.02
CA LYS A 141 -7.57 10.78 5.50
C LYS A 141 -7.25 10.99 6.98
N SER A 142 -7.11 9.90 7.74
CA SER A 142 -6.93 9.91 9.19
C SER A 142 -5.46 9.84 9.63
N GLN A 143 -4.52 9.78 8.67
CA GLN A 143 -3.08 9.83 8.88
C GLN A 143 -2.55 11.26 8.68
#